data_AF-A0A452ZEF3-F1
#
_entry.id   AF-A0A452ZEF3-F1
#
_cell.length_a   1.000
_cell.length_b   1.000
_cell.length_c   1.000
_cell.angle_alpha   90.00
_cell.angle_beta   90.00
_cell.angle_gamma   90.00
#
_symmetry.space_group_name_H-M   'P 1'
#
loop_
_entity.id
_entity.type
_entity.pdbx_description
1 polymer ?
#
loop_
_entity_poly.entity_id
_entity_poly.type
_entity_poly.pdbx_seq_one_letter_code
_entity_poly.pdbx_strand_id
1 'polypeptide(L)'
;KPENFLLLSKEENAPLKATDFGLSVFFKEGEVFRDIVGSAYYIAPEVLKRNYGPQADIWSVGVMLYILLCGVPPFWAQSEHGIFNSILRGQVDFNNDPWPRISGGAKDLVRKMLTSDPRRRISAHDVLNHPWIKEDGEAPDTLIDNAVLGRLKQFTAMNQFKKAALRVIAGCLSEEEIRGLKEMFKSMDSDNSGTITVDELRKGLAKKGTKLSEAEVQQLMEAADADGNGMIDYDEFITATMHMNRMDREEHLYTAFQYFDKDNSGYITIEELEQALKEKGLMDGRDINDIISEVDADHDGRINYTEFVAMMRKGAPEAANPKKRRDVML
;
A
#
# COMPACT_ATOMS: atom_id res chain seq x y z
N LYS A 1 -11.14 2.67 -1.66
CA LYS A 1 -9.91 3.43 -2.00
C LYS A 1 -10.16 4.25 -3.27
N PRO A 2 -9.50 5.41 -3.47
CA PRO A 2 -9.75 6.31 -4.60
C PRO A 2 -9.63 5.64 -5.97
N GLU A 3 -8.72 4.67 -6.13
CA GLU A 3 -8.48 3.92 -7.36
C GLU A 3 -9.72 3.14 -7.84
N ASN A 4 -10.65 2.83 -6.93
CA ASN A 4 -11.88 2.10 -7.21
C ASN A 4 -13.07 3.04 -7.50
N PHE A 5 -12.82 4.34 -7.72
CA PHE A 5 -13.83 5.31 -8.14
C PHE A 5 -13.40 6.01 -9.42
N LEU A 6 -14.26 5.98 -10.43
CA LEU A 6 -14.03 6.62 -11.74
C LEU A 6 -15.04 7.73 -11.97
N LEU A 7 -14.60 8.83 -12.58
CA LEU A 7 -15.48 9.86 -13.11
C LEU A 7 -15.95 9.46 -14.51
N LEU A 8 -17.25 9.61 -14.78
CA LEU A 8 -17.83 9.23 -16.07
C LEU A 8 -17.34 10.10 -17.24
N SER A 9 -16.95 11.35 -16.95
CA SER A 9 -16.44 12.31 -17.92
C SER A 9 -15.39 13.23 -17.26
N LYS A 10 -14.81 14.14 -18.05
CA LYS A 10 -13.87 15.17 -17.57
C LYS A 10 -14.58 16.46 -17.09
N GLU A 11 -15.91 16.47 -17.08
CA GLU A 11 -16.69 17.62 -16.65
C GLU A 11 -16.64 17.77 -15.13
N GLU A 12 -16.73 19.00 -14.63
CA GLU A 12 -16.60 19.30 -13.19
C GLU A 12 -17.68 18.60 -12.33
N ASN A 13 -18.87 18.43 -12.88
CA ASN A 13 -20.00 17.74 -12.26
C ASN A 13 -20.15 16.27 -12.71
N ALA A 14 -19.08 15.67 -13.25
CA ALA A 14 -19.13 14.30 -13.73
C ALA A 14 -19.56 13.32 -12.62
N PRO A 15 -20.52 12.42 -12.88
CA PRO A 15 -20.92 11.42 -11.91
C PRO A 15 -19.75 10.51 -11.50
N LEU A 16 -19.56 10.33 -10.19
CA LEU A 16 -18.63 9.36 -9.63
C LEU A 16 -19.24 7.95 -9.66
N LYS A 17 -18.47 6.96 -10.09
CA LYS A 17 -18.87 5.56 -10.19
C LYS A 17 -17.90 4.67 -9.43
N ALA A 18 -18.41 3.89 -8.48
CA ALA A 18 -17.63 2.82 -7.86
C ALA A 18 -17.40 1.70 -8.89
N THR A 19 -16.19 1.17 -8.91
CA THR A 19 -15.76 0.06 -9.76
C THR A 19 -15.03 -0.98 -8.92
N ASP A 20 -14.63 -2.07 -9.57
CA ASP A 20 -13.80 -3.13 -8.98
C ASP A 20 -14.45 -3.78 -7.74
N PHE A 21 -15.45 -4.60 -8.03
CA PHE A 21 -16.18 -5.40 -7.04
C PHE A 21 -15.53 -6.78 -6.83
N GLY A 22 -14.25 -6.97 -7.20
CA GLY A 22 -13.57 -8.27 -7.11
C GLY A 22 -13.45 -8.83 -5.68
N LEU A 23 -13.43 -7.94 -4.68
CA LEU A 23 -13.41 -8.28 -3.25
C LEU A 23 -14.77 -8.09 -2.58
N SER A 24 -15.82 -7.77 -3.34
CA SER A 24 -17.15 -7.53 -2.79
C SER A 24 -17.86 -8.84 -2.48
N VAL A 25 -18.57 -8.87 -1.35
CA VAL A 25 -19.34 -10.03 -0.90
C VAL A 25 -20.78 -9.64 -0.60
N PHE A 26 -21.71 -10.54 -0.88
CA PHE A 26 -23.07 -10.43 -0.36
C PHE A 26 -23.04 -10.77 1.13
N PHE A 27 -23.80 -10.03 1.93
CA PHE A 27 -23.86 -10.25 3.36
C PHE A 27 -25.29 -10.20 3.88
N LYS A 28 -25.53 -10.88 5.01
CA LYS A 28 -26.74 -10.73 5.81
C LYS A 28 -26.44 -9.88 7.04
N GLU A 29 -27.47 -9.19 7.54
CA GLU A 29 -27.31 -8.39 8.75
C GLU A 29 -26.85 -9.26 9.93
N GLY A 30 -25.78 -8.84 10.60
CA GLY A 30 -25.14 -9.59 11.68
C GLY A 30 -24.09 -10.61 11.23
N GLU A 31 -23.87 -10.78 9.93
CA GLU A 31 -22.78 -11.62 9.40
C GLU A 31 -21.41 -11.00 9.71
N VAL A 32 -20.44 -11.87 10.03
CA VAL A 32 -19.09 -11.50 10.44
C VAL A 32 -18.08 -12.14 9.50
N PHE A 33 -17.18 -11.32 9.00
CA PHE A 33 -16.12 -11.72 8.08
C PHE A 33 -14.78 -11.85 8.81
N ARG A 34 -13.91 -12.72 8.28
CA ARG A 34 -12.63 -13.11 8.89
C ARG A 34 -11.41 -12.95 8.00
N ASP A 35 -11.62 -12.61 6.75
CA ASP A 35 -10.55 -12.40 5.78
C ASP A 35 -9.90 -11.04 6.06
N ILE A 36 -8.59 -10.97 5.97
CA ILE A 36 -7.90 -9.68 6.03
C ILE A 36 -7.83 -9.24 4.58
N VAL A 37 -8.68 -8.30 4.16
CA VAL A 37 -8.71 -7.86 2.76
C VAL A 37 -8.77 -6.35 2.69
N GLY A 38 -8.21 -5.80 1.62
CA GLY A 38 -8.21 -4.37 1.33
C GLY A 38 -6.82 -3.73 1.44
N SER A 39 -6.66 -2.56 0.84
CA SER A 39 -5.37 -1.88 0.76
C SER A 39 -4.98 -1.25 2.10
N ALA A 40 -3.70 -1.39 2.49
CA ALA A 40 -3.19 -1.13 3.84
C ALA A 40 -3.61 0.20 4.49
N TYR A 41 -3.70 1.29 3.73
CA TYR A 41 -4.09 2.60 4.29
C TYR A 41 -5.58 2.71 4.63
N TYR A 42 -6.44 1.94 3.97
CA TYR A 42 -7.90 2.06 4.07
C TYR A 42 -8.53 0.98 4.96
N ILE A 43 -7.76 -0.03 5.37
CA ILE A 43 -8.25 -1.15 6.15
C ILE A 43 -8.73 -0.71 7.54
N ALA A 44 -9.87 -1.25 7.99
CA ALA A 44 -10.43 -0.94 9.30
C ALA A 44 -9.75 -1.77 10.42
N PRO A 45 -9.66 -1.26 11.66
CA PRO A 45 -9.01 -1.97 12.78
C PRO A 45 -9.62 -3.34 13.05
N GLU A 46 -10.92 -3.51 12.83
CA GLU A 46 -11.62 -4.77 13.05
C GLU A 46 -11.43 -5.79 11.92
N VAL A 47 -11.05 -5.36 10.71
CA VAL A 47 -10.65 -6.25 9.61
C VAL A 47 -9.31 -6.91 9.97
N LEU A 48 -8.36 -6.15 10.51
CA LEU A 48 -7.09 -6.69 11.05
C LEU A 48 -7.31 -7.68 12.20
N LYS A 49 -8.44 -7.55 12.92
CA LYS A 49 -8.85 -8.47 13.99
C LYS A 49 -9.71 -9.63 13.49
N ARG A 50 -9.94 -9.74 12.17
CA ARG A 50 -10.72 -10.80 11.53
C ARG A 50 -12.15 -10.91 12.11
N ASN A 51 -12.73 -9.78 12.48
CA ASN A 51 -14.06 -9.71 13.08
C ASN A 51 -14.75 -8.42 12.67
N TYR A 52 -15.20 -8.37 11.42
CA TYR A 52 -15.77 -7.16 10.83
C TYR A 52 -17.09 -7.43 10.12
N GLY A 53 -17.84 -6.34 9.91
CA GLY A 53 -19.06 -6.30 9.11
C GLY A 53 -19.01 -5.11 8.14
N PRO A 54 -20.15 -4.71 7.55
CA PRO A 54 -20.22 -3.65 6.54
C PRO A 54 -19.73 -2.28 7.05
N GLN A 55 -19.60 -2.08 8.36
CA GLN A 55 -19.08 -0.85 8.95
C GLN A 55 -17.62 -0.58 8.54
N ALA A 56 -16.87 -1.60 8.10
CA ALA A 56 -15.50 -1.45 7.59
C ALA A 56 -15.42 -0.52 6.37
N ASP A 57 -16.47 -0.47 5.54
CA ASP A 57 -16.52 0.44 4.41
C ASP A 57 -16.61 1.91 4.85
N ILE A 58 -17.34 2.20 5.93
CA ILE A 58 -17.43 3.57 6.48
C ILE A 58 -16.07 4.06 6.97
N TRP A 59 -15.27 3.17 7.55
CA TRP A 59 -13.89 3.51 7.90
C TRP A 59 -13.07 3.84 6.66
N SER A 60 -13.14 3.00 5.63
CA SER A 60 -12.43 3.21 4.35
C SER A 60 -12.81 4.55 3.72
N VAL A 61 -14.10 4.90 3.71
CA VAL A 61 -14.59 6.20 3.23
C VAL A 61 -14.13 7.35 4.14
N GLY A 62 -14.08 7.15 5.46
CA GLY A 62 -13.55 8.12 6.40
C GLY A 62 -12.06 8.43 6.15
N VAL A 63 -11.26 7.39 5.83
CA VAL A 63 -9.86 7.56 5.43
C VAL A 63 -9.77 8.34 4.12
N MET A 64 -10.59 8.02 3.12
CA MET A 64 -10.63 8.77 1.86
C MET A 64 -11.01 10.24 2.10
N LEU A 65 -12.02 10.52 2.92
CA LEU A 65 -12.43 11.88 3.25
C LEU A 65 -11.31 12.64 3.98
N TYR A 66 -10.63 12.01 4.93
CA TYR A 66 -9.46 12.58 5.60
C TYR A 66 -8.39 12.98 4.57
N ILE A 67 -8.04 12.06 3.65
CA ILE A 67 -7.05 12.31 2.60
C ILE A 67 -7.49 13.44 1.67
N LEU A 68 -8.77 13.49 1.26
CA LEU A 68 -9.28 14.57 0.41
C LEU A 68 -9.20 15.95 1.08
N LEU A 69 -9.34 16.01 2.40
CA LEU A 69 -9.31 17.26 3.15
C LEU A 69 -7.90 17.78 3.45
N CYS A 70 -6.93 16.89 3.67
CA CYS A 70 -5.57 17.29 4.09
C CYS A 70 -4.43 16.88 3.15
N GLY A 71 -4.66 15.88 2.29
CA GLY A 71 -3.72 15.35 1.31
C GLY A 71 -2.79 14.25 1.81
N VAL A 72 -2.93 13.82 3.08
CA VAL A 72 -2.11 12.76 3.67
C VAL A 72 -2.99 11.71 4.36
N PRO A 73 -2.56 10.44 4.48
CA PRO A 73 -3.32 9.42 5.19
C PRO A 73 -3.34 9.69 6.71
N PRO A 74 -4.44 9.35 7.41
CA PRO A 74 -4.55 9.53 8.86
C PRO A 74 -3.63 8.60 9.64
N PHE A 75 -3.29 7.45 9.07
CA PHE A 75 -2.40 6.46 9.65
C PHE A 75 -1.23 6.24 8.70
N TRP A 76 -0.05 6.69 9.11
CA TRP A 76 1.17 6.57 8.34
C TRP A 76 2.28 5.97 9.20
N ALA A 77 3.10 5.14 8.58
CA ALA A 77 4.36 4.67 9.13
C ALA A 77 5.29 4.25 8.00
N GLN A 78 6.56 3.98 8.33
CA GLN A 78 7.56 3.55 7.35
C GLN A 78 7.38 2.11 6.88
N SER A 79 6.47 1.32 7.46
CA SER A 79 6.17 -0.07 7.07
C SER A 79 4.70 -0.37 7.27
N GLU A 80 4.18 -1.39 6.57
CA GLU A 80 2.78 -1.82 6.72
C GLU A 80 2.45 -2.27 8.13
N HIS A 81 3.37 -3.01 8.78
CA HIS A 81 3.20 -3.34 10.19
C HIS A 81 3.11 -2.10 11.08
N GLY A 82 3.87 -1.04 10.75
CA GLY A 82 3.76 0.26 11.41
C GLY A 82 2.40 0.93 11.16
N ILE A 83 1.89 0.85 9.92
CA ILE A 83 0.58 1.39 9.54
C ILE A 83 -0.52 0.66 10.31
N PHE A 84 -0.49 -0.68 10.34
CA PHE A 84 -1.45 -1.50 11.10
C PHE A 84 -1.40 -1.18 12.60
N ASN A 85 -0.21 -1.03 13.18
CA ASN A 85 -0.07 -0.61 14.57
C ASN A 85 -0.66 0.80 14.80
N SER A 86 -0.49 1.72 13.85
CA SER A 86 -1.09 3.07 13.91
C SER A 86 -2.62 3.00 13.83
N ILE A 87 -3.17 2.20 12.92
CA ILE A 87 -4.61 1.92 12.78
C ILE A 87 -5.18 1.33 14.07
N LEU A 88 -4.50 0.34 14.66
CA LEU A 88 -4.94 -0.32 15.89
C LEU A 88 -4.90 0.62 17.11
N ARG A 89 -3.98 1.60 17.13
CA ARG A 89 -3.96 2.67 18.15
C ARG A 89 -5.11 3.66 17.95
N GLY A 90 -5.54 3.88 16.72
CA GLY A 90 -6.70 4.72 16.38
C GLY A 90 -6.51 6.22 16.65
N GLN A 91 -5.26 6.69 16.79
CA GLN A 91 -4.98 8.11 16.97
C GLN A 91 -4.95 8.81 15.62
N VAL A 92 -5.92 9.69 15.41
CA VAL A 92 -6.02 10.52 14.20
C VAL A 92 -5.59 11.94 14.54
N ASP A 93 -4.74 12.52 13.72
CA ASP A 93 -4.29 13.90 13.88
C ASP A 93 -5.30 14.89 13.29
N PHE A 94 -5.70 15.87 14.10
CA PHE A 94 -6.55 16.98 13.67
C PHE A 94 -5.94 18.34 14.07
N ASN A 95 -4.65 18.35 14.40
CA ASN A 95 -3.94 19.51 14.94
C ASN A 95 -2.93 20.09 13.95
N ASN A 96 -2.23 19.25 13.18
CA ASN A 96 -1.26 19.76 12.20
C ASN A 96 -1.95 20.31 10.96
N ASP A 97 -1.27 21.21 10.26
CA ASP A 97 -1.78 21.81 9.02
C ASP A 97 -2.21 20.74 7.99
N PRO A 98 -3.32 20.93 7.27
CA PRO A 98 -4.20 22.11 7.26
C PRO A 98 -5.36 22.05 8.27
N TRP A 99 -5.38 21.07 9.18
CA TRP A 99 -6.52 20.82 10.05
C TRP A 99 -6.98 22.02 10.88
N PRO A 100 -6.13 22.89 11.43
CA PRO A 100 -6.60 24.10 12.12
C PRO A 100 -7.56 24.96 11.29
N ARG A 101 -7.46 24.95 9.96
CA ARG A 101 -8.32 25.73 9.03
C ARG A 101 -9.56 24.97 8.56
N ILE A 102 -9.58 23.64 8.68
CA ILE A 102 -10.72 22.81 8.29
C ILE A 102 -11.88 23.01 9.28
N SER A 103 -13.12 23.08 8.77
CA SER A 103 -14.32 23.37 9.56
C SER A 103 -14.57 22.33 10.66
N GLY A 104 -15.24 22.76 11.73
CA GLY A 104 -15.63 21.88 12.84
C GLY A 104 -16.51 20.71 12.39
N GLY A 105 -17.45 20.97 11.47
CA GLY A 105 -18.35 19.95 10.90
C GLY A 105 -17.62 18.86 10.12
N ALA A 106 -16.62 19.23 9.30
CA ALA A 106 -15.79 18.27 8.58
C ALA A 106 -14.99 17.38 9.54
N LYS A 107 -14.32 17.99 10.54
CA LYS A 107 -13.60 17.25 11.59
C LYS A 107 -14.52 16.30 12.36
N ASP A 108 -15.74 16.75 12.64
CA ASP A 108 -16.73 15.96 13.37
C ASP A 108 -17.17 14.72 12.59
N LEU A 109 -17.47 14.89 11.30
CA LEU A 109 -17.80 13.77 10.42
C LEU A 109 -16.64 12.77 10.34
N VAL A 110 -15.42 13.24 10.07
CA VAL A 110 -14.24 12.37 9.97
C VAL A 110 -13.98 11.61 11.29
N ARG A 111 -14.11 12.26 12.45
CA ARG A 111 -14.02 11.59 13.77
C ARG A 111 -15.05 10.48 13.95
N LYS A 112 -16.30 10.71 13.52
CA LYS A 112 -17.38 9.72 13.61
C LYS A 112 -17.16 8.54 12.66
N MET A 113 -16.62 8.78 11.46
CA MET A 113 -16.28 7.73 10.48
C MET A 113 -15.06 6.91 10.91
N LEU A 114 -14.05 7.55 11.48
CA LEU A 114 -12.81 6.92 11.98
C LEU A 114 -12.92 6.47 13.46
N THR A 115 -14.13 6.17 13.93
CA THR A 115 -14.33 5.60 15.26
C THR A 115 -13.93 4.12 15.27
N SER A 116 -13.01 3.75 16.15
CA SER A 116 -12.42 2.39 16.19
C SER A 116 -13.41 1.28 16.60
N ASP A 117 -14.41 1.56 17.45
CA ASP A 117 -15.47 0.58 17.75
C ASP A 117 -16.52 0.63 16.62
N PRO A 118 -16.67 -0.43 15.81
CA PRO A 118 -17.61 -0.44 14.69
C PRO A 118 -19.07 -0.25 15.12
N ARG A 119 -19.43 -0.59 16.37
CA ARG A 119 -20.79 -0.39 16.90
C ARG A 119 -21.12 1.07 17.21
N ARG A 120 -20.08 1.88 17.41
CA ARG A 120 -20.20 3.33 17.66
C ARG A 120 -19.90 4.16 16.43
N ARG A 121 -19.36 3.54 15.38
CA ARG A 121 -19.07 4.17 14.10
C ARG A 121 -20.39 4.57 13.43
N ILE A 122 -20.40 5.77 12.87
CA ILE A 122 -21.55 6.31 12.15
C ILE A 122 -21.96 5.38 11.00
N SER A 123 -23.26 5.26 10.72
CA SER A 123 -23.75 4.45 9.61
C SER A 123 -23.67 5.22 8.29
N ALA A 124 -23.74 4.52 7.14
CA ALA A 124 -23.82 5.17 5.82
C ALA A 124 -24.99 6.16 5.74
N HIS A 125 -26.14 5.77 6.29
CA HIS A 125 -27.33 6.61 6.33
C HIS A 125 -27.10 7.88 7.15
N ASP A 126 -26.48 7.76 8.32
CA ASP A 126 -26.21 8.91 9.19
C ASP A 126 -25.09 9.81 8.63
N VAL A 127 -24.13 9.25 7.88
CA VAL A 127 -23.15 10.03 7.12
C VAL A 127 -23.86 10.95 6.13
N LEU A 128 -24.78 10.42 5.32
CA LEU A 128 -25.53 11.20 4.33
C LEU A 128 -26.44 12.27 4.95
N ASN A 129 -26.87 12.08 6.20
CA ASN A 129 -27.66 13.05 6.96
C ASN A 129 -26.82 13.99 7.83
N HIS A 130 -25.49 13.86 7.82
CA HIS A 130 -24.62 14.69 8.64
C HIS A 130 -24.73 16.16 8.21
N PRO A 131 -24.86 17.13 9.15
CA PRO A 131 -25.06 18.55 8.82
C PRO A 131 -24.04 19.13 7.84
N TRP A 132 -22.83 18.58 7.85
CA TRP A 132 -21.75 19.01 6.95
C TRP A 132 -21.95 18.56 5.50
N ILE A 133 -22.43 17.34 5.22
CA ILE A 133 -22.41 16.75 3.86
C ILE A 133 -23.80 16.57 3.22
N LYS A 134 -24.87 16.69 4.02
CA LYS A 134 -26.24 16.62 3.49
C LYS A 134 -26.46 17.69 2.41
N GLU A 135 -27.46 17.48 1.57
CA GLU A 135 -27.94 18.50 0.62
C GLU A 135 -28.29 19.79 1.39
N ASP A 136 -27.85 20.94 0.86
CA ASP A 136 -27.91 22.26 1.52
C ASP A 136 -27.21 22.30 2.91
N GLY A 137 -26.16 21.50 3.09
CA GLY A 137 -25.37 21.40 4.31
C GLY A 137 -24.37 22.54 4.55
N GLU A 138 -23.55 22.38 5.58
CA GLU A 138 -22.56 23.38 6.02
C GLU A 138 -21.22 23.31 5.27
N ALA A 139 -21.02 22.34 4.37
CA ALA A 139 -19.79 22.25 3.60
C ALA A 139 -19.63 23.48 2.69
N PRO A 140 -18.47 24.15 2.70
CA PRO A 140 -18.24 25.30 1.85
C PRO A 140 -18.00 24.88 0.40
N ASP A 141 -18.54 25.64 -0.56
CA ASP A 141 -18.26 25.48 -2.01
C ASP A 141 -16.85 25.97 -2.41
N THR A 142 -16.00 26.28 -1.44
CA THR A 142 -14.63 26.72 -1.69
C THR A 142 -13.79 25.57 -2.23
N LEU A 143 -13.06 25.83 -3.32
CA LEU A 143 -12.13 24.88 -3.90
C LEU A 143 -11.10 24.39 -2.87
N ILE A 144 -10.75 23.10 -2.97
CA ILE A 144 -9.69 22.47 -2.17
C ILE A 144 -8.38 23.25 -2.39
N ASP A 145 -7.69 23.59 -1.29
CA ASP A 145 -6.44 24.35 -1.33
C ASP A 145 -5.41 23.68 -2.26
N ASN A 146 -4.73 24.47 -3.10
CA ASN A 146 -3.67 24.00 -4.00
C ASN A 146 -2.57 23.22 -3.25
N ALA A 147 -2.31 23.53 -1.97
CA ALA A 147 -1.37 22.78 -1.15
C ALA A 147 -1.84 21.34 -0.89
N VAL A 148 -3.15 21.13 -0.73
CA VAL A 148 -3.75 19.79 -0.57
C VAL A 148 -3.71 19.03 -1.89
N LEU A 149 -3.98 19.71 -3.02
CA LEU A 149 -3.83 19.11 -4.35
C LEU A 149 -2.40 18.65 -4.64
N GLY A 150 -1.39 19.43 -4.25
CA GLY A 150 0.02 19.03 -4.36
C GLY A 150 0.34 17.78 -3.55
N ARG A 151 -0.12 17.72 -2.28
CA ARG A 151 0.08 16.54 -1.42
C ARG A 151 -0.60 15.27 -1.95
N LEU A 152 -1.79 15.39 -2.55
CA LEU A 152 -2.51 14.27 -3.18
C LEU A 152 -1.75 13.70 -4.39
N LYS A 153 -1.16 14.58 -5.21
CA LYS A 153 -0.34 14.16 -6.36
C LYS A 153 0.91 13.43 -5.92
N GLN A 154 1.65 14.00 -4.97
CA GLN A 154 2.86 13.42 -4.41
C GLN A 154 2.63 12.01 -3.84
N PHE A 155 1.57 11.84 -3.03
CA PHE A 155 1.21 10.54 -2.46
C PHE A 155 0.91 9.47 -3.53
N THR A 156 0.25 9.85 -4.63
CA THR A 156 -0.07 8.93 -5.72
C THR A 156 1.18 8.55 -6.50
N ALA A 157 2.06 9.51 -6.76
CA ALA A 157 3.26 9.32 -7.57
C ALA A 157 4.30 8.42 -6.90
N MET A 158 4.55 8.61 -5.61
CA MET A 158 5.49 7.78 -4.83
C MET A 158 5.08 6.30 -4.81
N ASN A 159 3.78 6.01 -4.63
CA ASN A 159 3.27 4.63 -4.64
C ASN A 159 3.45 3.95 -6.00
N GLN A 160 3.36 4.70 -7.09
CA GLN A 160 3.54 4.15 -8.44
C GLN A 160 5.02 3.92 -8.78
N PHE A 161 5.91 4.84 -8.39
CA PHE A 161 7.35 4.67 -8.62
C PHE A 161 7.90 3.43 -7.92
N LYS A 162 7.51 3.22 -6.66
CA LYS A 162 7.89 2.02 -5.89
C LYS A 162 7.41 0.73 -6.57
N LYS A 163 6.18 0.71 -7.09
CA LYS A 163 5.65 -0.44 -7.87
C LYS A 163 6.43 -0.68 -9.15
N ALA A 164 6.82 0.37 -9.87
CA ALA A 164 7.63 0.26 -11.07
C ALA A 164 9.02 -0.33 -10.77
N ALA A 165 9.70 0.16 -9.73
CA ALA A 165 11.00 -0.32 -9.32
C ALA A 165 10.99 -1.81 -8.93
N LEU A 166 9.98 -2.27 -8.19
CA LEU A 166 9.82 -3.68 -7.85
C LEU A 166 9.61 -4.58 -9.07
N ARG A 167 8.82 -4.14 -10.06
CA ARG A 167 8.62 -4.89 -11.32
C ARG A 167 9.90 -4.98 -12.15
N VAL A 168 10.73 -3.94 -12.13
CA VAL A 168 12.04 -3.95 -12.80
C VAL A 168 12.96 -4.95 -12.12
N ILE A 169 13.04 -4.95 -10.78
CA ILE A 169 13.82 -5.92 -9.99
C ILE A 169 13.42 -7.36 -10.34
N ALA A 170 12.11 -7.64 -10.43
CA ALA A 170 11.60 -8.95 -10.81
C ALA A 170 11.96 -9.34 -12.27
N GLY A 171 12.08 -8.36 -13.17
CA GLY A 171 12.47 -8.58 -14.57
C GLY A 171 13.97 -8.71 -14.81
N CYS A 172 14.81 -8.34 -13.84
CA CYS A 172 16.28 -8.40 -13.90
C CYS A 172 16.87 -9.73 -13.44
N LEU A 173 16.04 -10.71 -13.10
CA LEU A 173 16.46 -12.08 -12.76
C LEU A 173 17.03 -12.80 -13.99
N SER A 174 18.04 -13.66 -13.82
CA SER A 174 18.59 -14.45 -14.93
C SER A 174 17.54 -15.46 -15.45
N GLU A 175 17.62 -15.87 -16.73
CA GLU A 175 16.67 -16.87 -17.28
C GLU A 175 16.66 -18.18 -16.47
N GLU A 176 17.77 -18.54 -15.83
CA GLU A 176 17.88 -19.73 -14.98
C GLU A 176 17.16 -19.55 -13.65
N GLU A 177 17.24 -18.38 -13.03
CA GLU A 177 16.51 -18.03 -11.80
C GLU A 177 15.02 -17.85 -12.08
N ILE A 178 14.64 -17.20 -13.18
CA ILE A 178 13.24 -17.09 -13.61
C ILE A 178 12.66 -18.48 -13.89
N ARG A 179 13.40 -19.36 -14.58
CA ARG A 179 12.95 -20.74 -14.84
C ARG A 179 12.82 -21.52 -13.54
N GLY A 180 13.80 -21.43 -12.63
CA GLY A 180 13.75 -22.11 -11.34
C GLY A 180 12.60 -21.63 -10.45
N LEU A 181 12.36 -20.32 -10.39
CA LEU A 181 11.25 -19.72 -9.65
C LEU A 181 9.90 -20.02 -10.28
N LYS A 182 9.80 -20.02 -11.61
CA LYS A 182 8.58 -20.39 -12.35
C LYS A 182 8.24 -21.87 -12.21
N GLU A 183 9.25 -22.75 -12.23
CA GLU A 183 9.06 -24.16 -11.90
C GLU A 183 8.68 -24.36 -10.43
N MET A 184 9.24 -23.56 -9.53
CA MET A 184 8.91 -23.61 -8.11
C MET A 184 7.46 -23.14 -7.87
N PHE A 185 7.05 -22.02 -8.46
CA PHE A 185 5.69 -21.51 -8.42
C PHE A 185 4.70 -22.57 -8.94
N LYS A 186 4.94 -23.09 -10.14
CA LYS A 186 4.10 -24.11 -10.77
C LYS A 186 4.08 -25.45 -10.01
N SER A 187 5.11 -25.74 -9.22
CA SER A 187 5.12 -26.92 -8.36
C SER A 187 4.31 -26.76 -7.07
N MET A 188 4.07 -25.51 -6.66
CA MET A 188 3.27 -25.15 -5.49
C MET A 188 1.81 -24.95 -5.88
N ASP A 189 1.55 -24.17 -6.92
CA ASP A 189 0.24 -23.95 -7.55
C ASP A 189 -0.26 -25.26 -8.19
N SER A 190 -0.95 -26.06 -7.38
CA SER A 190 -1.27 -27.46 -7.71
C SER A 190 -2.55 -27.55 -8.53
N ASP A 191 -3.44 -26.56 -8.38
CA ASP A 191 -4.66 -26.43 -9.16
C ASP A 191 -4.49 -25.54 -10.41
N ASN A 192 -3.30 -24.94 -10.57
CA ASN A 192 -2.91 -24.11 -11.69
C ASN A 192 -3.82 -22.87 -11.83
N SER A 193 -4.27 -22.35 -10.67
CA SER A 193 -5.09 -21.15 -10.52
C SER A 193 -4.34 -19.86 -10.81
N GLY A 194 -3.01 -19.90 -10.86
CA GLY A 194 -2.16 -18.72 -11.02
C GLY A 194 -1.88 -18.00 -9.70
N THR A 195 -2.25 -18.61 -8.57
CA THR A 195 -2.08 -18.10 -7.20
C THR A 195 -1.74 -19.26 -6.26
N ILE A 196 -0.91 -19.04 -5.24
CA ILE A 196 -0.55 -20.07 -4.26
C ILE A 196 -1.29 -19.80 -2.96
N THR A 197 -2.16 -20.74 -2.57
CA THR A 197 -2.84 -20.68 -1.26
C THR A 197 -1.93 -21.11 -0.11
N VAL A 198 -2.29 -20.79 1.14
CA VAL A 198 -1.59 -21.27 2.35
C VAL A 198 -1.40 -22.80 2.36
N ASP A 199 -2.42 -23.53 1.92
CA ASP A 199 -2.39 -24.98 1.85
C ASP A 199 -1.46 -25.52 0.77
N GLU A 200 -1.40 -24.83 -0.38
CA GLU A 200 -0.47 -25.14 -1.47
C GLU A 200 0.96 -24.81 -1.11
N LEU A 201 1.20 -23.67 -0.45
CA LEU A 201 2.50 -23.30 0.10
C LEU A 201 2.98 -24.37 1.10
N ARG A 202 2.12 -24.78 2.04
CA ARG A 202 2.42 -25.83 3.02
C ARG A 202 2.76 -27.17 2.35
N LYS A 203 1.93 -27.62 1.41
CA LYS A 203 2.13 -28.90 0.69
C LYS A 203 3.39 -28.84 -0.18
N GLY A 204 3.64 -27.72 -0.85
CA GLY A 204 4.80 -27.47 -1.68
C GLY A 204 6.10 -27.53 -0.89
N LEU A 205 6.16 -26.85 0.27
CA LEU A 205 7.32 -26.86 1.16
C LEU A 205 7.55 -28.23 1.82
N ALA A 206 6.47 -28.93 2.21
CA ALA A 206 6.57 -30.29 2.74
C ALA A 206 7.13 -31.29 1.71
N LYS A 207 6.74 -31.18 0.43
CA LYS A 207 7.28 -32.00 -0.67
C LYS A 207 8.77 -31.77 -0.92
N LYS A 208 9.27 -30.57 -0.63
CA LYS A 208 10.69 -30.19 -0.78
C LYS A 208 11.56 -30.53 0.44
N GLY A 209 10.99 -31.22 1.44
CA GLY A 209 11.73 -31.74 2.59
C GLY A 209 11.77 -30.82 3.81
N THR A 210 11.15 -29.63 3.72
CA THR A 210 11.06 -28.68 4.83
C THR A 210 9.81 -28.93 5.65
N LYS A 211 9.99 -29.30 6.92
CA LYS A 211 8.88 -29.40 7.89
C LYS A 211 8.76 -28.08 8.64
N LEU A 212 7.86 -27.24 8.17
CA LEU A 212 7.48 -26.00 8.84
C LEU A 212 6.20 -26.23 9.65
N SER A 213 6.12 -25.61 10.81
CA SER A 213 4.90 -25.52 11.62
C SER A 213 3.88 -24.61 10.94
N GLU A 214 2.59 -24.74 11.29
CA GLU A 214 1.54 -23.84 10.79
C GLU A 214 1.87 -22.37 11.03
N ALA A 215 2.44 -22.04 12.20
CA ALA A 215 2.84 -20.68 12.52
C ALA A 215 3.95 -20.15 11.59
N GLU A 216 4.88 -21.01 11.17
CA GLU A 216 5.95 -20.62 10.25
C GLU A 216 5.44 -20.49 8.81
N VAL A 217 4.54 -21.36 8.36
CA VAL A 217 3.90 -21.21 7.03
C VAL A 217 3.06 -19.93 7.00
N GLN A 218 2.32 -19.65 8.07
CA GLN A 218 1.52 -18.44 8.19
C GLN A 218 2.40 -17.18 8.17
N GLN A 219 3.56 -17.20 8.83
CA GLN A 219 4.53 -16.10 8.79
C GLN A 219 5.14 -15.90 7.41
N LEU A 220 5.41 -16.98 6.66
CA LEU A 220 5.92 -16.88 5.29
C LEU A 220 4.83 -16.35 4.34
N MET A 221 3.58 -16.75 4.54
CA MET A 221 2.44 -16.24 3.80
C MET A 221 2.27 -14.74 4.04
N GLU A 222 2.25 -14.32 5.31
CA GLU A 222 2.16 -12.91 5.72
C GLU A 222 3.32 -12.05 5.21
N ALA A 223 4.47 -12.67 4.93
CA ALA A 223 5.64 -11.97 4.38
C ALA A 223 5.63 -11.89 2.84
N ALA A 224 4.82 -12.71 2.17
CA ALA A 224 4.83 -12.89 0.72
C ALA A 224 3.60 -12.28 0.03
N ASP A 225 2.44 -12.40 0.67
CA ASP A 225 1.14 -11.88 0.24
C ASP A 225 1.11 -10.36 0.45
N ALA A 226 1.54 -9.61 -0.57
CA ALA A 226 1.77 -8.17 -0.51
C ALA A 226 0.49 -7.36 -0.70
N ASP A 227 -0.53 -7.94 -1.36
CA ASP A 227 -1.85 -7.36 -1.51
C ASP A 227 -2.84 -7.83 -0.40
N GLY A 228 -2.43 -8.81 0.40
CA GLY A 228 -3.14 -9.34 1.56
C GLY A 228 -4.32 -10.22 1.20
N ASN A 229 -4.44 -10.74 -0.02
CA ASN A 229 -5.60 -11.48 -0.49
C ASN A 229 -5.69 -12.92 0.07
N GLY A 230 -4.73 -13.36 0.88
CA GLY A 230 -4.65 -14.71 1.46
C GLY A 230 -4.10 -15.76 0.49
N MET A 231 -3.63 -15.33 -0.67
CA MET A 231 -2.97 -16.11 -1.71
C MET A 231 -1.71 -15.35 -2.15
N ILE A 232 -0.75 -16.06 -2.77
CA ILE A 232 0.46 -15.44 -3.31
C ILE A 232 0.35 -15.53 -4.82
N ASP A 233 0.19 -14.41 -5.50
CA ASP A 233 0.25 -14.38 -6.96
C ASP A 233 1.69 -14.56 -7.49
N TYR A 234 1.84 -14.67 -8.81
CA TYR A 234 3.15 -14.87 -9.42
C TYR A 234 4.15 -13.74 -9.09
N ASP A 235 3.70 -12.48 -9.11
CA ASP A 235 4.56 -11.32 -8.88
C ASP A 235 4.95 -11.22 -7.39
N GLU A 236 4.02 -11.54 -6.49
CA GLU A 236 4.24 -11.66 -5.05
C GLU A 236 5.18 -12.80 -4.69
N PHE A 237 5.02 -13.96 -5.32
CA PHE A 237 5.89 -15.10 -5.09
C PHE A 237 7.34 -14.80 -5.44
N ILE A 238 7.56 -14.15 -6.59
CA ILE A 238 8.87 -13.72 -7.04
C ILE A 238 9.44 -12.70 -6.05
N THR A 239 8.65 -11.70 -5.66
CA THR A 239 9.07 -10.67 -4.70
C THR A 239 9.47 -11.28 -3.35
N ALA A 240 8.68 -12.23 -2.84
CA ALA A 240 8.90 -12.90 -1.56
C ALA A 240 10.10 -13.84 -1.56
N THR A 241 10.28 -14.62 -2.63
CA THR A 241 11.41 -15.55 -2.76
C THR A 241 12.73 -14.81 -2.95
N MET A 242 12.72 -13.65 -3.63
CA MET A 242 13.85 -12.73 -3.67
C MET A 242 14.19 -12.15 -2.30
N HIS A 243 13.20 -11.93 -1.42
CA HIS A 243 13.43 -11.43 -0.06
C HIS A 243 14.11 -12.44 0.88
N MET A 244 14.05 -13.74 0.61
CA MET A 244 14.65 -14.79 1.48
C MET A 244 16.13 -15.03 1.19
N ASN A 245 16.61 -14.75 -0.03
CA ASN A 245 18.02 -14.84 -0.38
C ASN A 245 18.77 -13.55 -0.01
N ARG A 246 19.21 -13.47 1.25
CA ARG A 246 19.88 -12.30 1.84
C ARG A 246 21.18 -11.84 1.15
N MET A 247 21.75 -12.62 0.23
CA MET A 247 23.02 -12.29 -0.43
C MET A 247 22.83 -11.54 -1.77
N ASP A 248 21.63 -11.56 -2.36
CA ASP A 248 21.38 -11.01 -3.71
C ASP A 248 20.68 -9.61 -3.69
N ARG A 249 20.38 -9.08 -2.50
CA ARG A 249 19.64 -7.81 -2.31
C ARG A 249 20.35 -6.58 -2.91
N GLU A 250 21.68 -6.53 -2.85
CA GLU A 250 22.41 -5.36 -3.36
C GLU A 250 22.59 -5.42 -4.88
N GLU A 251 22.85 -6.59 -5.47
CA GLU A 251 22.97 -6.73 -6.92
C GLU A 251 21.66 -6.42 -7.64
N HIS A 252 20.51 -6.86 -7.11
CA HIS A 252 19.22 -6.57 -7.73
C HIS A 252 18.76 -5.12 -7.56
N LEU A 253 19.00 -4.50 -6.39
CA LEU A 253 18.74 -3.07 -6.20
C LEU A 253 19.63 -2.24 -7.12
N TYR A 254 20.89 -2.65 -7.29
CA TYR A 254 21.82 -2.02 -8.22
C TYR A 254 21.40 -2.21 -9.67
N THR A 255 20.93 -3.39 -10.07
CA THR A 255 20.46 -3.64 -11.45
C THR A 255 19.20 -2.84 -11.76
N ALA A 256 18.28 -2.73 -10.80
CA ALA A 256 17.12 -1.88 -10.95
C ALA A 256 17.49 -0.40 -11.00
N PHE A 257 18.45 0.04 -10.20
CA PHE A 257 19.00 1.39 -10.29
C PHE A 257 19.58 1.65 -11.69
N GLN A 258 20.40 0.74 -12.21
CA GLN A 258 20.97 0.82 -13.57
C GLN A 258 19.92 0.75 -14.69
N TYR A 259 18.77 0.12 -14.45
CA TYR A 259 17.69 0.13 -15.42
C TYR A 259 17.12 1.54 -15.62
N PHE A 260 17.03 2.32 -14.53
CA PHE A 260 16.58 3.70 -14.56
C PHE A 260 17.70 4.65 -15.00
N ASP A 261 18.92 4.49 -14.48
CA ASP A 261 20.14 5.24 -14.87
C ASP A 261 20.65 4.77 -16.25
N LYS A 262 20.07 5.32 -17.32
CA LYS A 262 20.35 4.91 -18.70
C LYS A 262 21.73 5.34 -19.15
N ASP A 263 22.21 6.48 -18.67
CA ASP A 263 23.51 7.03 -19.04
C ASP A 263 24.66 6.53 -18.15
N ASN A 264 24.37 5.74 -17.12
CA ASN A 264 25.30 5.26 -16.09
C ASN A 264 26.04 6.40 -15.39
N SER A 265 25.37 7.53 -15.20
CA SER A 265 25.92 8.68 -14.47
C SER A 265 26.04 8.42 -12.97
N GLY A 266 25.38 7.37 -12.45
CA GLY A 266 25.26 7.09 -11.02
C GLY A 266 24.12 7.85 -10.35
N TYR A 267 23.27 8.52 -11.13
CA TYR A 267 22.11 9.29 -10.67
C TYR A 267 20.93 9.01 -11.61
N ILE A 268 19.73 8.82 -11.04
CA ILE A 268 18.51 8.76 -11.83
C ILE A 268 17.99 10.19 -11.99
N THR A 269 17.98 10.68 -13.23
CA THR A 269 17.45 12.00 -13.57
C THR A 269 15.94 12.00 -13.78
N ILE A 270 15.34 13.20 -13.83
CA ILE A 270 13.90 13.39 -14.07
C ILE A 270 13.51 12.77 -15.42
N GLU A 271 14.34 13.03 -16.43
CA GLU A 271 14.12 12.59 -17.80
C GLU A 271 14.18 11.06 -17.93
N GLU A 272 15.14 10.43 -17.25
CA GLU A 272 15.29 8.97 -17.21
C GLU A 272 14.14 8.28 -16.47
N LEU A 273 13.72 8.87 -15.36
CA LEU A 273 12.57 8.41 -14.60
C LEU A 273 11.28 8.53 -15.41
N GLU A 274 11.09 9.64 -16.12
CA GLU A 274 9.96 9.87 -17.02
C GLU A 274 9.92 8.86 -18.14
N GLN A 275 11.05 8.63 -18.80
CA GLN A 275 11.15 7.67 -19.88
C GLN A 275 10.79 6.26 -19.39
N ALA A 276 11.36 5.83 -18.26
CA ALA A 276 11.12 4.49 -17.72
C ALA A 276 9.65 4.26 -17.30
N LEU A 277 9.01 5.27 -16.70
CA LEU A 277 7.60 5.19 -16.30
C LEU A 277 6.66 5.24 -17.52
N LYS A 278 7.00 6.04 -18.54
CA LYS A 278 6.23 6.14 -19.77
C LYS A 278 6.31 4.86 -20.61
N GLU A 279 7.48 4.24 -20.70
CA GLU A 279 7.68 2.95 -21.38
C GLU A 279 6.83 1.81 -20.79
N LYS A 280 6.52 1.89 -19.50
CA LYS A 280 5.63 0.92 -18.81
C LYS A 280 4.16 1.32 -18.79
N GLY A 281 3.81 2.45 -19.42
CA GLY A 281 2.45 2.98 -19.47
C GLY A 281 1.95 3.50 -18.12
N LEU A 282 2.85 3.89 -17.22
CA LEU A 282 2.54 4.17 -15.83
C LEU A 282 2.29 5.66 -15.52
N MET A 283 2.69 6.65 -16.35
CA MET A 283 2.53 8.08 -16.02
C MET A 283 2.55 9.09 -17.20
N ASP A 284 2.13 10.33 -16.91
CA ASP A 284 2.25 11.58 -17.69
C ASP A 284 3.28 12.49 -16.96
N GLY A 285 4.27 13.07 -17.64
CA GLY A 285 5.52 13.64 -17.06
C GLY A 285 5.43 14.74 -15.97
N ARG A 286 4.23 15.17 -15.58
CA ARG A 286 4.03 16.23 -14.57
C ARG A 286 4.13 15.75 -13.12
N ASP A 287 4.01 14.44 -12.87
CA ASP A 287 3.96 13.85 -11.51
C ASP A 287 5.36 13.42 -11.00
N ILE A 288 6.42 13.63 -11.79
CA ILE A 288 7.76 13.08 -11.55
C ILE A 288 8.63 14.00 -10.70
N ASN A 289 8.46 15.32 -10.88
CA ASN A 289 9.12 16.32 -10.03
C ASN A 289 8.75 16.12 -8.54
N ASP A 290 7.52 15.67 -8.29
CA ASP A 290 7.02 15.41 -6.93
C ASP A 290 7.71 14.19 -6.30
N ILE A 291 7.98 13.13 -7.09
CA ILE A 291 8.72 11.94 -6.64
C ILE A 291 10.14 12.33 -6.21
N ILE A 292 10.81 13.11 -7.04
CA ILE A 292 12.19 13.52 -6.79
C ILE A 292 12.26 14.36 -5.54
N SER A 293 11.38 15.35 -5.37
CA SER A 293 11.36 16.23 -4.19
C SER A 293 11.24 15.51 -2.83
N GLU A 294 10.74 14.27 -2.81
CA GLU A 294 10.58 13.47 -1.59
C GLU A 294 11.73 12.50 -1.32
N VAL A 295 12.40 12.05 -2.38
CA VAL A 295 13.46 11.04 -2.34
C VAL A 295 14.85 11.70 -2.31
N ASP A 296 14.98 12.82 -3.01
CA ASP A 296 16.15 13.69 -3.10
C ASP A 296 16.41 14.39 -1.76
N ALA A 297 17.26 13.76 -0.95
CA ALA A 297 17.58 14.17 0.40
C ALA A 297 18.69 15.23 0.44
N ASP A 298 19.54 15.27 -0.59
CA ASP A 298 20.59 16.27 -0.73
C ASP A 298 20.18 17.48 -1.60
N HIS A 299 18.97 17.45 -2.16
CA HIS A 299 18.34 18.49 -2.97
C HIS A 299 19.14 18.83 -4.24
N ASP A 300 19.77 17.82 -4.85
CA ASP A 300 20.54 17.96 -6.09
C ASP A 300 19.68 17.86 -7.37
N GLY A 301 18.38 17.58 -7.21
CA GLY A 301 17.39 17.42 -8.28
C GLY A 301 17.44 16.07 -8.97
N ARG A 302 18.15 15.09 -8.41
CA ARG A 302 18.35 13.74 -8.95
C ARG A 302 18.20 12.72 -7.81
N ILE A 303 18.20 11.43 -8.15
CA ILE A 303 18.14 10.37 -7.15
C ILE A 303 19.43 9.56 -7.22
N ASN A 304 20.27 9.66 -6.20
CA ASN A 304 21.47 8.84 -6.10
C ASN A 304 21.14 7.42 -5.60
N TYR A 305 22.08 6.47 -5.75
CA TYR A 305 21.85 5.07 -5.35
C TYR A 305 21.46 4.92 -3.88
N THR A 306 22.03 5.76 -3.00
CA THR A 306 21.74 5.72 -1.56
C THR A 306 20.31 6.12 -1.27
N GLU A 307 19.81 7.14 -1.96
CA GLU A 307 18.43 7.63 -1.87
C GLU A 307 17.43 6.65 -2.47
N PHE A 308 17.76 6.08 -3.63
CA PHE A 308 16.99 5.00 -4.23
C PHE A 308 16.86 3.80 -3.28
N VAL A 309 17.97 3.38 -2.68
CA VAL A 309 17.98 2.29 -1.70
C VAL A 309 17.23 2.67 -0.43
N ALA A 310 17.36 3.90 0.07
CA ALA A 310 16.63 4.39 1.24
C ALA A 310 15.11 4.40 0.99
N MET A 311 14.69 4.82 -0.21
CA MET A 311 13.30 4.75 -0.66
C MET A 311 12.80 3.31 -0.72
N MET A 312 13.58 2.39 -1.30
CA MET A 312 13.22 0.96 -1.39
C MET A 312 13.20 0.27 -0.01
N ARG A 313 14.04 0.72 0.93
CA ARG A 313 14.12 0.21 2.30
C ARG A 313 13.08 0.83 3.25
N LYS A 314 12.58 2.04 2.98
CA LYS A 314 11.37 2.61 3.59
C LYS A 314 10.16 1.75 3.18
N GLY A 315 9.87 0.75 4.00
CA GLY A 315 8.82 -0.25 3.76
C GLY A 315 9.17 -1.64 4.29
N ALA A 316 10.46 -1.96 4.44
CA ALA A 316 10.90 -3.26 4.93
C ALA A 316 10.81 -3.29 6.47
N PRO A 317 10.24 -4.34 7.09
CA PRO A 317 10.38 -4.54 8.53
C PRO A 317 11.87 -4.68 8.87
N GLU A 318 12.37 -3.85 9.80
CA GLU A 318 13.66 -4.08 10.43
C GLU A 318 13.60 -5.41 11.18
N ALA A 319 14.15 -6.47 10.60
CA ALA A 319 14.40 -7.70 11.33
C ALA A 319 15.46 -7.40 12.40
N ALA A 320 15.03 -7.42 13.66
CA ALA A 320 15.88 -7.27 14.84
C ALA A 320 17.16 -8.11 14.69
N ASN A 321 18.30 -7.45 14.77
CA ASN A 321 19.62 -8.05 14.64
C ASN A 321 19.88 -9.06 15.78
N PRO A 322 19.97 -10.38 15.53
CA PRO A 322 20.14 -11.37 16.62
C PRO A 322 21.53 -11.36 17.27
N LYS A 323 22.47 -10.52 16.80
CA LYS A 323 23.87 -10.59 17.21
C LYS A 323 24.25 -9.75 18.44
N LYS A 324 23.33 -9.05 19.11
CA LYS A 324 23.66 -8.26 20.32
C LYS A 324 23.31 -8.88 21.68
N ARG A 325 22.86 -10.14 21.73
CA ARG A 325 22.40 -10.77 23.00
C ARG A 325 23.31 -11.86 23.57
N ARG A 326 24.54 -12.06 23.06
CA ARG A 326 25.44 -13.11 23.55
C ARG A 326 26.65 -12.68 24.40
N ASP A 327 26.90 -11.38 24.59
CA ASP A 327 28.09 -10.92 25.34
C ASP A 327 27.79 -10.32 26.72
N VAL A 328 26.64 -10.62 27.32
CA VAL A 328 26.38 -10.28 28.74
C VAL A 328 25.81 -11.49 29.46
N MET A 329 26.62 -12.54 29.60
CA MET A 329 26.53 -13.52 30.68
C MET A 329 27.81 -14.37 30.66
N LEU A 330 28.86 -13.84 31.31
CA LEU A 330 29.86 -14.61 32.04
C LEU A 330 30.26 -13.80 33.28
#